data_AF-A0A7Y4QGE9-F1
#
_entry.id   AF-A0A7Y4QGE9-F1
#
_cell.length_a   1.000
_cell.length_b   1.000
_cell.length_c   1.000
_cell.angle_alpha   90.00
_cell.angle_beta   90.00
_cell.angle_gamma   90.00
#
_symmetry.space_group_name_H-M   'P 1'
#
loop_
_entity.id
_entity.type
_entity.pdbx_description
1 polymer ?
#
loop_
_entity_poly.entity_id
_entity_poly.type
_entity_poly.pdbx_seq_one_letter_code
_entity_poly.pdbx_strand_id
1 'polypeptide(L)'
;MAIFITVLLIPGVLFLCQIWRLHPLYTDSSVRESVRTSMTDVAAREGWLLSDMLVTGVTADHVRLHHREHLRGADREFCVMIALADRSLHSCDEKLS
;
A
#
# COMPACT_ATOMS: atom_id res chain seq x y z
N MET A 1 -33.91 17.09 -6.52
CA MET A 1 -32.82 17.70 -5.73
C MET A 1 -32.15 16.70 -4.80
N ALA A 2 -32.86 16.05 -3.86
CA ALA A 2 -32.25 15.10 -2.92
C ALA A 2 -31.50 13.92 -3.57
N ILE A 3 -32.05 13.33 -4.63
CA ILE A 3 -31.45 12.17 -5.33
C ILE A 3 -30.12 12.55 -6.03
N PHE A 4 -30.03 13.76 -6.59
CA PHE A 4 -28.80 14.23 -7.25
C PHE A 4 -27.67 14.45 -6.23
N ILE A 5 -28.01 14.93 -5.04
CA ILE A 5 -27.05 15.17 -3.94
C ILE A 5 -26.53 13.85 -3.38
N THR A 6 -27.40 12.84 -3.19
CA THR A 6 -26.96 11.52 -2.71
C THR A 6 -26.08 10.80 -3.73
N VAL A 7 -26.39 10.87 -5.03
CA VAL A 7 -25.56 10.27 -6.09
C VAL A 7 -24.17 10.89 -6.16
N LEU A 8 -24.02 12.17 -5.83
CA LEU A 8 -22.72 12.86 -5.75
C LEU A 8 -21.96 12.59 -4.44
N LEU A 9 -22.66 12.47 -3.31
CA LEU A 9 -22.03 12.27 -2.00
C LEU A 9 -21.44 10.87 -1.82
N ILE A 10 -22.12 9.82 -2.30
CA ILE A 10 -21.66 8.43 -2.16
C ILE A 10 -20.24 8.22 -2.73
N PRO A 11 -19.94 8.58 -3.99
CA PRO A 11 -18.58 8.43 -4.52
C PRO A 11 -17.59 9.33 -3.76
N GLY A 12 -17.98 10.55 -3.39
CA GLY A 12 -17.13 11.46 -2.61
C GLY A 12 -16.66 10.85 -1.29
N VAL A 13 -17.56 10.21 -0.54
CA VAL A 13 -17.23 9.54 0.73
C VAL A 13 -16.31 8.33 0.49
N LEU A 14 -16.55 7.54 -0.57
CA LEU A 14 -15.69 6.41 -0.92
C LEU A 14 -14.26 6.85 -1.25
N PHE A 15 -14.10 7.92 -2.03
CA PHE A 15 -12.78 8.48 -2.35
C PHE A 15 -12.08 9.06 -1.12
N LEU A 16 -12.81 9.74 -0.23
CA LEU A 16 -12.25 10.23 1.04
C LEU A 16 -11.72 9.07 1.90
N CYS A 17 -12.48 7.98 2.06
CA CYS A 17 -12.01 6.80 2.79
C CYS A 17 -10.74 6.19 2.20
N GLN A 18 -10.59 6.16 0.88
CA GLN A 18 -9.38 5.65 0.23
C GLN A 18 -8.17 6.58 0.45
N ILE A 19 -8.35 7.89 0.33
CA ILE A 19 -7.28 8.87 0.56
C ILE A 19 -6.80 8.82 2.01
N TRP A 20 -7.71 8.59 2.96
CA TRP A 20 -7.37 8.47 4.38
C TRP A 20 -6.41 7.31 4.69
N ARG A 21 -6.41 6.22 3.91
CA ARG A 21 -5.45 5.12 4.08
C ARG A 21 -4.00 5.49 3.71
N LEU A 22 -3.82 6.53 2.91
CA LEU A 22 -2.51 7.05 2.52
C LEU A 22 -2.13 8.30 3.31
N HIS A 23 -3.09 8.92 4.00
CA HIS A 23 -2.89 10.08 4.85
C HIS A 23 -1.68 9.98 5.79
N PRO A 24 -1.42 8.88 6.53
CA PRO A 24 -0.27 8.81 7.42
C PRO A 24 1.08 8.95 6.70
N LEU A 25 1.16 8.51 5.45
CA LEU A 25 2.37 8.66 4.62
C LEU A 25 2.66 10.14 4.28
N TYR A 26 1.63 10.97 4.20
CA TYR A 26 1.74 12.39 3.86
C TYR A 26 1.86 13.29 5.08
N THR A 27 1.21 12.94 6.19
CA THR A 27 1.18 13.78 7.39
C THR A 27 2.32 13.54 8.35
N ASP A 28 2.83 12.31 8.43
CA ASP A 28 3.87 11.95 9.39
C ASP A 28 5.20 11.67 8.67
N SER A 29 6.19 12.53 8.89
CA SER A 29 7.52 12.37 8.31
C SER A 29 8.27 11.15 8.85
N SER A 30 7.99 10.72 10.09
CA SER A 30 8.62 9.55 10.69
C SER A 30 8.09 8.26 10.08
N VAL A 31 6.78 8.17 9.88
CA VAL A 31 6.14 7.05 9.16
C VAL A 31 6.66 7.00 7.74
N ARG A 32 6.71 8.14 7.05
CA ARG A 32 7.25 8.20 5.68
C ARG A 32 8.68 7.68 5.57
N GLU A 33 9.56 8.05 6.50
CA GLU A 33 10.95 7.60 6.48
C GLU A 33 11.08 6.11 6.83
N SER A 34 10.27 5.62 7.77
CA SER A 34 10.19 4.20 8.12
C SER A 34 9.70 3.35 6.95
N VAL A 35 8.65 3.79 6.26
CA VAL A 35 8.13 3.14 5.05
C VAL A 35 9.17 3.15 3.95
N ARG A 36 9.82 4.30 3.71
CA ARG A 36 10.88 4.43 2.70
C ARG A 36 12.01 3.44 2.95
N THR A 37 12.54 3.43 4.18
CA THR A 37 13.65 2.55 4.57
C THR A 37 13.25 1.08 4.46
N SER A 38 12.05 0.73 4.93
CA SER A 38 11.55 -0.65 4.86
C SER A 38 11.37 -1.12 3.41
N MET A 39 10.80 -0.27 2.55
CA MET A 39 10.65 -0.60 1.12
C MET A 39 12.00 -0.70 0.41
N THR A 40 12.96 0.18 0.69
CA THR A 40 14.29 0.09 0.08
C THR A 40 15.04 -1.16 0.52
N ASP A 41 14.93 -1.53 1.79
CA ASP A 41 15.60 -2.72 2.34
C ASP A 41 14.99 -4.00 1.77
N VAL A 42 13.67 -4.08 1.70
CA VAL A 42 12.96 -5.20 1.08
C VAL A 42 13.27 -5.28 -0.42
N ALA A 43 13.26 -4.15 -1.14
CA ALA A 43 13.61 -4.09 -2.55
C ALA A 43 15.03 -4.62 -2.81
N ALA A 44 16.00 -4.20 -1.98
CA ALA A 44 17.38 -4.68 -2.08
C ALA A 44 17.51 -6.17 -1.75
N ARG A 45 16.74 -6.67 -0.77
CA ARG A 45 16.77 -8.07 -0.33
C ARG A 45 16.14 -9.03 -1.34
N GLU A 46 14.97 -8.68 -1.87
CA GLU A 46 14.22 -9.53 -2.81
C GLU A 46 14.63 -9.30 -4.28
N GLY A 47 15.43 -8.26 -4.55
CA GLY A 47 15.81 -7.87 -5.92
C GLY A 47 14.68 -7.18 -6.68
N TRP A 48 13.71 -6.62 -5.98
CA TRP A 48 12.57 -5.91 -6.58
C TRP A 48 12.93 -4.48 -6.97
N LEU A 49 12.30 -3.97 -8.03
CA LEU A 49 12.36 -2.56 -8.37
C LEU A 49 11.29 -1.78 -7.60
N LEU A 50 11.65 -0.61 -7.08
CA LEU A 50 10.68 0.27 -6.41
C LEU A 50 9.56 0.74 -7.34
N SER A 51 9.83 0.86 -8.65
CA SER A 51 8.83 1.19 -9.67
C SER A 51 7.72 0.14 -9.80
N ASP A 52 8.01 -1.08 -9.38
CA ASP A 52 7.14 -2.24 -9.52
C ASP A 52 6.32 -2.46 -8.25
N MET A 53 6.44 -1.54 -7.28
CA MET A 53 5.71 -1.55 -6.01
C MET A 53 4.70 -0.42 -5.99
N LEU A 54 3.42 -0.76 -5.87
CA LEU A 54 2.34 0.18 -5.68
C LEU A 54 1.86 0.12 -4.24
N VAL A 55 2.09 1.18 -3.45
CA VAL A 55 1.58 1.27 -2.08
C VAL A 55 0.07 1.51 -2.11
N THR A 56 -0.69 0.60 -1.49
CA THR A 56 -2.16 0.65 -1.46
C THR A 56 -2.71 1.05 -0.08
N GLY A 57 -1.88 1.01 0.96
CA GLY A 57 -2.25 1.49 2.29
C GLY A 57 -1.08 1.48 3.26
N VAL A 58 -1.10 2.40 4.21
CA VAL A 58 -0.07 2.55 5.23
C VAL A 58 -0.73 2.60 6.60
N THR A 59 -0.21 1.82 7.53
CA THR A 59 -0.59 1.86 8.95
C THR A 59 0.66 2.09 9.80
N ALA A 60 0.51 2.19 11.12
CA ALA A 60 1.64 2.32 12.03
C ALA A 60 2.54 1.07 12.04
N ASP A 61 1.97 -0.11 11.79
CA ASP A 61 2.66 -1.39 11.98
C ASP A 61 3.06 -2.05 10.66
N HIS A 62 2.36 -1.75 9.57
CA HIS A 62 2.62 -2.39 8.28
C HIS A 62 2.26 -1.50 7.08
N VAL A 63 2.88 -1.82 5.96
CA VAL A 63 2.63 -1.22 4.64
C VAL A 63 2.06 -2.29 3.72
N ARG A 64 0.92 -1.99 3.11
CA ARG A 64 0.33 -2.85 2.09
C ARG A 64 0.73 -2.35 0.71
N LEU A 65 1.25 -3.25 -0.11
CA LEU A 65 1.69 -2.94 -1.47
C LEU A 65 1.29 -4.04 -2.45
N HIS A 66 1.08 -3.66 -3.69
CA HIS A 66 1.01 -4.57 -4.83
C HIS A 66 2.38 -4.59 -5.50
N HIS A 67 2.94 -5.78 -5.69
CA HIS A 67 4.13 -5.96 -6.50
C HIS A 67 3.73 -6.53 -7.87
N ARG A 68 4.30 -5.98 -8.93
CA ARG A 68 4.13 -6.47 -10.29
C ARG A 68 5.46 -6.99 -10.83
N GLU A 69 5.54 -8.29 -11.08
CA GLU A 69 6.72 -8.88 -11.70
C GLU A 69 6.72 -8.67 -13.21
N HIS A 70 7.79 -8.05 -13.70
CA HIS A 70 8.04 -7.89 -15.13
C HIS A 70 8.79 -9.11 -15.70
N LEU A 71 8.05 -10.21 -15.88
CA LEU A 71 8.56 -11.43 -16.51
C LEU A 71 8.29 -11.42 -18.02
N ARG A 72 9.08 -12.16 -18.80
CA ARG A 72 8.74 -12.44 -20.21
C ARG A 72 7.54 -13.39 -20.24
N GLY A 73 6.31 -12.85 -20.26
CA GLY A 73 5.07 -13.62 -20.23
C GLY A 73 3.91 -12.80 -19.67
N ALA A 74 2.96 -13.45 -19.00
CA ALA A 74 1.95 -12.74 -18.22
C ALA A 74 2.60 -12.13 -16.98
N ASP A 75 2.50 -10.80 -16.83
CA ASP A 75 2.93 -10.09 -15.62
C ASP A 75 2.16 -10.66 -14.42
N ARG A 76 2.89 -11.11 -13.39
CA ARG A 76 2.29 -11.59 -12.15
C ARG A 76 2.15 -10.41 -11.21
N GLU A 77 0.91 -10.13 -10.80
CA GLU A 77 0.61 -9.16 -9.76
C GLU A 77 0.22 -9.90 -8.48
N PHE A 78 0.85 -9.56 -7.37
CA PHE A 78 0.48 -10.09 -6.06
C PHE A 78 0.54 -9.02 -4.97
N CYS A 79 -0.29 -9.21 -3.95
CA CYS A 79 -0.40 -8.29 -2.84
C CYS A 79 0.45 -8.78 -1.66
N VAL A 80 1.26 -7.88 -1.13
CA VAL A 80 2.19 -8.14 -0.02
C VAL A 80 2.03 -7.09 1.06
N MET A 81 2.28 -7.49 2.29
CA MET A 81 2.34 -6.63 3.46
C MET A 81 3.76 -6.67 4.01
N ILE A 82 4.37 -5.50 4.18
CA ILE A 82 5.65 -5.35 4.87
C ILE A 82 5.35 -4.92 6.30
N ALA A 83 5.75 -5.70 7.30
CA ALA A 83 5.71 -5.25 8.68
C ALA A 83 6.87 -4.27 8.94
N LEU A 84 6.56 -3.11 9.52
CA LEU A 84 7.53 -2.04 9.75
C LEU A 84 8.49 -2.35 10.91
N ALA A 85 8.08 -3.23 11.84
CA ALA A 85 8.89 -3.60 13.01
C ALA A 85 10.11 -4.46 12.64
N ASP A 86 9.93 -5.46 11.77
CA ASP A 86 10.94 -6.47 11.45
C ASP A 86 11.23 -6.62 9.94
N ARG A 87 10.50 -5.88 9.09
CA ARG A 87 10.63 -5.89 7.61
C ARG A 87 10.34 -7.27 7.01
N SER A 88 9.53 -8.06 7.71
CA SER A 88 8.99 -9.32 7.20
C SER A 88 7.96 -9.06 6.10
N LEU A 89 7.86 -10.01 5.17
CA LEU A 89 6.91 -10.00 4.07
C LEU A 89 5.83 -11.03 4.34
N HIS A 90 4.57 -10.61 4.29
CA HIS A 90 3.41 -11.48 4.39
C HIS A 90 2.53 -11.33 3.15
N SER A 91 1.95 -12.43 2.68
CA SER A 91 0.92 -12.34 1.63
C SER A 91 -0.31 -11.64 2.20
N CYS A 92 -0.96 -10.80 1.40
CA CYS A 92 -2.22 -10.15 1.80
C CYS A 92 -3.38 -11.12 2.06
N ASP A 93 -3.28 -12.37 1.57
CA ASP A 93 -4.27 -13.43 1.81
C ASP A 93 -4.01 -14.17 3.13
N GLU A 94 -2.80 -14.08 3.65
CA GLU A 94 -2.46 -14.60 4.95
C GLU A 94 -2.99 -13.61 5.99
N LYS A 95 -4.18 -13.90 6.54
CA LYS A 95 -4.73 -13.13 7.67
C LYS A 95 -3.67 -13.12 8.77
N LEU A 96 -3.08 -11.94 8.99
CA LEU A 96 -2.25 -11.65 10.15
C LEU A 96 -3.07 -12.02 11.39
N SER A 97 -2.72 -13.14 12.02
CA SER A 97 -3.39 -13.70 13.19
C SER A 97 -3.01 -12.97 14.46
#